data_AF-A0A962LLD4-F1
#
_entry.id   AF-A0A962LLD4-F1
#
_cell.length_a   1.000
_cell.length_b   1.000
_cell.length_c   1.000
_cell.angle_alpha   90.00
_cell.angle_beta   90.00
_cell.angle_gamma   90.00
#
_symmetry.space_group_name_H-M   'P 1'
#
loop_
_entity.id
_entity.type
_entity.pdbx_description
1 polymer ?
#
loop_
_entity_poly.entity_id
_entity_poly.type
_entity_poly.pdbx_seq_one_letter_code
_entity_poly.pdbx_strand_id
1 'polypeptide(L)' 'MSRQIEQLVKMANQIALNVAAGQDEVIVARETAAHIRKFWTPAMRRQLLDFRRAGGAVAPAVAIALAALDNTDSNRSDTQ' A
#
# COMPACT_ATOMS: atom_id res chain seq x y z
N MET A 1 -11.94 -13.36 -5.62
CA MET A 1 -11.27 -12.06 -5.60
C MET A 1 -12.10 -11.09 -6.44
N SER A 2 -12.37 -9.86 -5.99
CA SER A 2 -13.19 -8.92 -6.77
C SER A 2 -12.32 -8.20 -7.81
N ARG A 3 -12.88 -7.87 -8.99
CA ARG A 3 -12.14 -7.15 -10.04
C ARG A 3 -11.54 -5.84 -9.54
N GLN A 4 -12.20 -5.18 -8.58
CA GLN A 4 -11.73 -3.95 -7.98
C GLN A 4 -10.42 -4.14 -7.20
N ILE A 5 -10.32 -5.17 -6.35
CA ILE A 5 -9.10 -5.41 -5.57
C ILE A 5 -7.92 -5.80 -6.47
N GLU A 6 -8.17 -6.56 -7.54
CA GLU A 6 -7.14 -6.88 -8.54
C GLU A 6 -6.57 -5.63 -9.21
N GLN A 7 -7.41 -4.65 -9.54
CA GLN A 7 -6.95 -3.37 -10.08
C GLN A 7 -6.13 -2.58 -9.05
N LEU A 8 -6.56 -2.55 -7.78
CA LEU A 8 -5.79 -1.90 -6.71
C LEU A 8 -4.41 -2.56 -6.55
N VAL A 9 -4.34 -3.89 -6.47
CA VAL A 9 -3.08 -4.62 -6.37
C VAL A 9 -2.17 -4.30 -7.57
N LYS A 10 -2.71 -4.33 -8.79
CA LYS A 10 -1.97 -3.99 -10.00
C LYS A 10 -1.41 -2.58 -9.95
N MET A 11 -2.22 -1.60 -9.57
CA MET A 11 -1.78 -0.19 -9.47
C MET A 11 -0.72 -0.01 -8.39
N ALA A 12 -0.89 -0.63 -7.20
CA ALA A 12 0.10 -0.56 -6.13
C ALA A 12 1.45 -1.15 -6.55
N ASN A 13 1.44 -2.30 -7.23
CA ASN A 13 2.64 -2.93 -7.76
C ASN A 13 3.30 -2.05 -8.84
N GLN A 14 2.52 -1.40 -9.70
CA GLN A 14 3.04 -0.50 -10.72
C GLN A 14 3.68 0.76 -10.11
N ILE A 15 3.11 1.31 -9.04
CA ILE A 15 3.71 2.43 -8.30
C ILE A 15 5.08 2.01 -7.75
N ALA A 16 5.14 0.86 -7.07
CA ALA A 16 6.41 0.33 -6.56
C ALA A 16 7.45 0.10 -7.66
N LEU A 17 7.04 -0.46 -8.80
CA LEU A 17 7.93 -0.67 -9.95
C LEU A 17 8.48 0.65 -10.51
N ASN A 18 7.63 1.68 -10.64
CA ASN A 18 8.04 2.99 -11.16
C ASN A 18 9.01 3.72 -10.22
N VAL A 19 8.90 3.47 -8.92
CA VAL A 19 9.75 4.04 -7.88
C VAL A 19 11.09 3.30 -7.78
N ALA A 20 11.16 2.02 -8.15
CA ALA A 20 12.30 1.13 -7.92
C ALA A 20 13.58 1.43 -8.73
N ALA A 21 13.79 2.65 -9.23
CA ALA A 21 14.89 3.06 -10.11
C ALA A 21 16.31 2.90 -9.51
N GLY A 22 16.74 1.67 -9.25
CA GLY A 22 17.98 1.31 -8.53
C GLY A 22 17.92 1.59 -7.02
N GLN A 23 16.74 1.85 -6.47
CA GLN A 23 16.55 2.20 -5.06
C GLN A 23 16.46 0.93 -4.19
N ASP A 24 16.91 1.04 -2.94
CA ASP A 24 16.70 -0.01 -1.94
C ASP A 24 15.22 -0.26 -1.68
N GLU A 25 14.87 -1.50 -1.40
CA GLU A 25 13.48 -1.94 -1.19
C GLU A 25 12.75 -1.13 -0.11
N VAL A 26 13.46 -0.74 0.95
CA VAL A 26 12.92 0.10 2.04
C VAL A 26 12.56 1.50 1.54
N ILE A 27 13.37 2.08 0.65
CA ILE A 27 13.10 3.39 0.05
C ILE A 27 11.89 3.28 -0.88
N VAL A 28 11.87 2.23 -1.71
CA VAL A 28 10.73 1.95 -2.60
C VAL A 28 9.44 1.80 -1.83
N ALA A 29 9.46 1.05 -0.72
CA ALA A 29 8.30 0.86 0.14
C ALA A 29 7.82 2.18 0.77
N ARG A 30 8.75 3.00 1.27
CA ARG A 30 8.42 4.30 1.88
C ARG A 30 7.77 5.25 0.89
N GLU A 31 8.33 5.36 -0.32
CA GLU A 31 7.80 6.22 -1.37
C GLU A 31 6.46 5.70 -1.92
N THR A 32 6.33 4.38 -2.05
CA THR A 32 5.06 3.73 -2.42
C THR A 32 3.97 4.03 -1.38
N ALA A 33 4.28 3.90 -0.09
CA ALA A 33 3.34 4.24 0.99
C ALA A 33 2.93 5.72 0.95
N ALA A 34 3.90 6.63 0.74
CA ALA A 34 3.65 8.06 0.63
C ALA A 34 2.73 8.38 -0.56
N HIS A 35 2.97 7.75 -1.71
CA HIS A 35 2.15 7.93 -2.92
C HIS A 35 0.72 7.42 -2.71
N ILE A 36 0.57 6.17 -2.23
CA ILE A 36 -0.75 5.58 -1.94
C ILE A 36 -1.51 6.46 -0.95
N ARG A 37 -0.87 6.92 0.14
CA ARG A 37 -1.51 7.80 1.12
C ARG A 37 -1.98 9.12 0.52
N LYS A 38 -1.19 9.70 -0.38
CA LYS A 38 -1.47 11.02 -0.98
C LYS A 38 -2.62 10.96 -1.99
N PHE A 39 -2.70 9.90 -2.78
CA PHE A 39 -3.61 9.85 -3.94
C PHE A 39 -4.80 8.91 -3.76
N TRP A 40 -4.76 7.96 -2.82
CA TRP A 40 -5.83 7.00 -2.63
C TRP A 40 -6.75 7.38 -1.48
N THR A 41 -8.03 7.08 -1.65
CA THR A 41 -9.02 7.27 -0.58
C THR A 41 -8.77 6.29 0.59
N PRO A 42 -9.22 6.62 1.81
CA PRO A 42 -9.17 5.68 2.94
C PRO A 42 -9.82 4.33 2.64
N ALA A 43 -10.90 4.31 1.84
CA ALA A 43 -11.57 3.07 1.44
C ALA A 43 -10.68 2.17 0.58
N MET A 44 -9.99 2.71 -0.41
CA MET A 44 -9.07 1.94 -1.26
C MET A 44 -7.91 1.35 -0.45
N ARG A 45 -7.36 2.13 0.50
CA ARG A 45 -6.27 1.67 1.39
C ARG A 45 -6.73 0.52 2.27
N ARG A 46 -7.91 0.64 2.90
CA ARG A 46 -8.53 -0.44 3.69
C ARG A 46 -8.74 -1.72 2.86
N GLN A 47 -9.30 -1.61 1.66
CA GLN A 47 -9.49 -2.78 0.79
C GLN A 47 -8.16 -3.52 0.51
N LEU A 48 -7.08 -2.78 0.27
CA LEU A 48 -5.77 -3.37 0.00
C LEU A 48 -5.13 -3.98 1.27
N LEU A 49 -5.32 -3.35 2.42
CA LEU A 49 -4.91 -3.89 3.72
C LEU A 49 -5.68 -5.18 4.08
N ASP A 50 -7.00 -5.18 3.92
CA ASP A 50 -7.84 -6.35 4.18
C ASP A 50 -7.49 -7.51 3.26
N PHE A 51 -7.24 -7.23 1.98
CA PHE A 51 -6.74 -8.24 1.04
C PHE A 51 -5.41 -8.83 1.50
N ARG A 52 -4.48 -8.00 1.97
CA ARG A 52 -3.19 -8.47 2.46
C ARG A 52 -3.33 -9.32 3.72
N ARG A 53 -4.17 -8.89 4.67
CA ARG A 53 -4.49 -9.63 5.91
C ARG A 53 -5.15 -10.99 5.62
N ALA A 54 -5.94 -11.07 4.56
CA ALA A 54 -6.55 -12.32 4.08
C ALA A 54 -5.56 -13.27 3.36
N GLY A 55 -4.25 -12.97 3.36
CA GLY A 55 -3.22 -13.79 2.70
C GLY A 55 -2.99 -13.44 1.23
N GLY A 56 -3.55 -12.33 0.75
CA GLY A 56 -3.37 -11.85 -0.61
C GLY A 56 -1.91 -11.52 -0.94
N ALA A 57 -1.46 -11.95 -2.12
CA ALA A 57 -0.10 -11.69 -2.61
C ALA A 57 0.02 -10.31 -3.26
N VAL A 58 1.07 -9.59 -2.91
CA VAL A 58 1.47 -8.29 -3.47
C VAL A 58 2.99 -8.27 -3.62
N ALA A 59 3.54 -7.30 -4.35
CA ALA A 59 4.99 -7.16 -4.43
C ALA A 59 5.62 -6.92 -3.04
N PRO A 60 6.85 -7.39 -2.77
CA PRO A 60 7.51 -7.24 -1.47
C PRO A 60 7.54 -5.80 -0.93
N ALA A 61 7.96 -4.83 -1.75
CA ALA A 61 7.95 -3.41 -1.40
C ALA A 61 6.54 -2.88 -1.08
N VAL A 62 5.49 -3.39 -1.75
CA VAL A 62 4.09 -3.02 -1.47
C VAL A 62 3.65 -3.60 -0.14
N ALA A 63 4.05 -4.83 0.22
CA ALA A 63 3.74 -5.40 1.53
C ALA A 63 4.34 -4.57 2.67
N ILE A 64 5.59 -4.11 2.52
CA ILE A 64 6.24 -3.23 3.50
C ILE A 64 5.53 -1.87 3.55
N ALA A 65 5.17 -1.31 2.39
CA ALA A 65 4.42 -0.06 2.30
C ALA A 65 3.07 -0.14 3.04
N LEU A 66 2.35 -1.25 2.87
CA LEU A 66 1.06 -1.48 3.53
C LEU A 66 1.21 -1.59 5.05
N ALA A 67 2.25 -2.27 5.55
CA ALA A 67 2.52 -2.33 6.98
C ALA A 67 2.76 -0.92 7.57
N ALA A 68 3.47 -0.04 6.85
CA ALA A 68 3.66 1.35 7.28
C ALA A 68 2.35 2.16 7.29
N LEU A 69 1.46 1.92 6.33
CA LEU A 69 0.16 2.59 6.25
C LEU A 69 -0.79 2.17 7.38
N ASP A 70 -0.79 0.88 7.74
CA ASP A 70 -1.64 0.33 8.81
C ASP A 70 -1.33 0.96 10.18
N ASN A 71 -0.03 1.09 10.49
CA ASN A 71 0.44 1.76 11.70
C ASN A 71 0.08 3.25 11.73
N THR A 72 0.09 3.92 10.56
CA THR A 72 -0.18 5.35 10.47
C THR A 72 -1.68 5.67 10.56
N ASP A 73 -2.53 4.87 9.91
CA ASP A 73 -3.99 5.07 9.95
C ASP A 73 -4.56 4.74 11.33
N SER A 74 -3.97 3.78 12.05
CA SER A 74 -4.33 3.47 13.44
C SER A 74 -4.07 4.65 14.38
N ASN A 75 -2.92 5.34 14.21
CA ASN A 75 -2.55 6.50 15.02
C ASN A 75 -3.37 7.79 14.73
N ARG A 76 -4.14 7.82 13.64
CA ARG A 76 -4.94 9.01 13.26
C ARG A 76 -6.36 8.98 13.83
N SER A 77 -6.71 7.91 14.55
CA SER A 77 -8.00 7.78 15.26
C SER A 77 -7.99 8.46 16.63
N ASP A 78 -6.83 8.92 17.10
CA ASP A 78 -6.65 9.71 18.32
C ASP A 78 -6.41 11.19 17.99
N THR A 79 -7.47 11.90 17.61
CA THR A 79 -7.59 13.33 17.91
C THR A 79 -9.07 13.63 18.05
N GLN A 80 -9.51 13.58 19.30
CA GLN A 80 -10.80 14.07 19.78
C GLN A 80 -10.85 15.60 19.72
#